data_AF-A0A7U6KPZ0-F1
#
_entry.id   AF-A0A7U6KPZ0-F1
#
_cell.length_a   1.000
_cell.length_b   1.000
_cell.length_c   1.000
_cell.angle_alpha   90.00
_cell.angle_beta   90.00
_cell.angle_gamma   90.00
#
_symmetry.space_group_name_H-M   'P 1'
#
loop_
_entity.id
_entity.type
_entity.pdbx_description
1 polymer ?
#
loop_
_entity_poly.entity_id
_entity_poly.type
_entity_poly.pdbx_seq_one_letter_code
_entity_poly.pdbx_strand_id
1 'polypeptide(L)'
;MIVRQTPHPFKIFFALRGSIIPKIYPQLLLVTILSTAITIIQHWIPDSFPYYGIATFTLLGIALSLFLGFRNNASYQRWWEARMLWGQLVYDARSLTRQVLSFIDDDNEHGRETQRTMVYLTIAFAHAVRHRLRGTPPWADIDPLSHPYIMIVCIKQKCP
;
A
#
# COMPACT_ATOMS: atom_id res chain seq x y z
N MET A 1 -7.03 -21.88 -0.91
CA MET A 1 -6.69 -21.62 -2.32
C MET A 1 -7.38 -20.33 -2.74
N ILE A 2 -6.64 -19.25 -2.98
CA ILE A 2 -7.22 -18.05 -3.60
C ILE A 2 -7.53 -18.41 -5.05
N VAL A 3 -8.81 -18.56 -5.37
CA VAL A 3 -9.27 -18.75 -6.75
C VAL A 3 -9.05 -17.43 -7.47
N ARG A 4 -7.97 -17.36 -8.25
CA ARG A 4 -7.62 -16.18 -9.04
C ARG A 4 -8.42 -16.24 -10.33
N GLN A 5 -9.49 -15.46 -10.44
CA GLN A 5 -10.03 -15.15 -11.75
C GLN A 5 -8.96 -14.37 -12.51
N THR A 6 -8.46 -14.90 -13.62
CA THR A 6 -7.51 -14.20 -14.49
C THR A 6 -8.30 -13.34 -15.45
N PRO A 7 -8.45 -12.02 -15.21
CA PRO A 7 -9.12 -11.15 -16.16
C PRO A 7 -8.36 -11.17 -17.49
N HIS A 8 -9.12 -11.10 -18.58
CA HIS A 8 -8.57 -11.03 -19.93
C HIS A 8 -7.57 -9.86 -20.02
N PRO A 9 -6.39 -10.02 -20.65
CA PRO A 9 -5.34 -9.00 -20.70
C PRO A 9 -5.82 -7.60 -21.14
N PHE A 10 -6.77 -7.53 -22.09
CA PHE A 10 -7.41 -6.28 -22.50
C PHE A 10 -8.14 -5.54 -21.37
N LYS A 11 -8.81 -6.24 -20.45
CA LYS A 11 -9.45 -5.60 -19.28
C LYS A 11 -8.42 -4.98 -18.33
N ILE A 12 -7.22 -5.56 -18.24
CA ILE A 12 -6.12 -5.01 -17.44
C ILE A 12 -5.54 -3.77 -18.11
N PHE A 13 -5.38 -3.81 -19.44
CA PHE A 13 -4.83 -2.69 -20.21
C PHE A 13 -5.71 -1.43 -20.12
N PHE A 14 -7.04 -1.59 -20.15
CA PHE A 14 -7.99 -0.48 -20.04
C PHE A 14 -8.46 -0.19 -18.60
N ALA A 15 -7.88 -0.84 -17.58
CA ALA A 15 -8.16 -0.54 -16.18
C ALA A 15 -7.48 0.78 -15.76
N LEU A 16 -8.13 1.91 -16.04
CA LEU A 16 -7.63 3.24 -15.69
C LEU A 16 -7.73 3.55 -14.18
N ARG A 17 -8.62 2.87 -13.45
CA ARG A 17 -8.79 3.07 -12.00
C ARG A 17 -7.58 2.53 -11.23
N GLY A 18 -6.86 3.43 -10.56
CA GLY A 18 -5.65 3.09 -9.79
C GLY A 18 -4.36 2.98 -10.62
N SER A 19 -4.40 3.35 -11.90
CA SER A 19 -3.21 3.37 -12.77
C SER A 19 -2.29 4.57 -12.48
N ILE A 20 -1.00 4.42 -12.80
CA ILE A 20 -0.02 5.51 -12.79
C ILE A 20 -0.15 6.44 -14.01
N ILE A 21 -0.83 5.98 -15.07
CA ILE A 21 -1.03 6.70 -16.34
C ILE A 21 -1.52 8.14 -16.14
N PRO A 22 -2.61 8.44 -15.39
CA PRO A 22 -3.06 9.82 -15.21
C PRO A 22 -2.02 10.73 -14.55
N LYS A 23 -1.08 10.18 -13.78
CA LYS A 23 0.01 10.96 -13.16
C LYS A 23 1.15 11.27 -14.15
N ILE A 24 1.47 10.36 -15.07
CA ILE A 24 2.60 10.53 -16.01
C ILE A 24 2.19 11.09 -17.38
N TYR A 25 0.91 11.00 -17.74
CA TYR A 25 0.37 11.46 -19.02
C TYR A 25 0.69 12.93 -19.35
N PRO A 26 0.56 13.93 -18.45
CA PRO A 26 0.88 15.31 -18.80
C PRO A 26 2.36 15.50 -19.15
N GLN A 27 3.26 14.78 -18.47
CA GLN A 27 4.70 14.83 -18.76
C GLN A 27 5.01 14.17 -20.10
N LEU A 28 4.40 13.02 -20.40
CA LEU A 28 4.52 12.36 -21.70
C LEU A 28 4.04 13.27 -22.83
N LEU A 29 2.86 13.87 -22.67
CA LEU A 29 2.26 14.77 -23.66
C LEU A 29 3.17 15.98 -23.93
N LEU A 30 3.72 16.61 -22.89
CA LEU A 30 4.65 17.73 -23.04
C LEU A 30 5.88 17.32 -23.85
N VAL A 31 6.52 16.20 -23.51
CA VAL A 31 7.71 15.71 -24.23
C VAL A 31 7.37 15.39 -25.68
N THR A 32 6.21 14.77 -25.94
CA THR A 32 5.76 14.47 -27.31
C THR A 32 5.53 15.76 -28.12
N ILE A 33 4.80 16.73 -27.57
CA ILE A 33 4.55 18.01 -28.26
C ILE A 33 5.87 18.74 -28.56
N LEU A 34 6.77 18.81 -27.58
CA LEU A 34 8.08 19.44 -27.75
C LEU A 34 8.90 18.73 -28.84
N SER A 35 8.93 17.39 -28.81
CA SER A 35 9.65 16.59 -29.80
C SER A 35 9.09 16.81 -31.20
N THR A 36 7.76 16.77 -31.36
CA THR A 36 7.08 17.04 -32.63
C THR A 36 7.36 18.46 -33.12
N ALA A 37 7.31 19.47 -32.26
CA ALA A 37 7.60 20.85 -32.62
C ALA A 37 9.03 21.02 -33.13
N ILE A 38 10.02 20.45 -32.43
CA ILE A 38 11.43 20.48 -32.86
C ILE A 38 11.61 19.79 -34.21
N THR A 39 10.99 18.62 -34.41
CA THR A 39 11.05 17.90 -35.69
C THR A 39 10.46 18.72 -36.84
N ILE A 40 9.34 19.41 -36.62
CA ILE A 40 8.73 20.28 -37.63
C ILE A 40 9.66 21.46 -37.95
N ILE A 41 10.20 22.14 -36.93
CA ILE A 41 11.11 23.29 -37.14
C ILE A 41 12.34 22.86 -37.94
N GLN A 42 12.96 21.74 -37.58
CA GLN A 42 14.13 21.20 -38.28
C GLN A 42 13.82 20.84 -39.75
N HIS A 43 12.59 20.42 -40.05
CA HIS A 43 12.17 20.09 -41.42
C HIS A 43 12.01 21.35 -42.30
N TRP A 44 11.44 22.43 -41.75
CA TRP A 44 11.18 23.66 -42.50
C TRP A 44 12.37 24.62 -42.54
N ILE A 45 13.27 24.56 -41.55
CA ILE A 45 14.47 25.40 -41.46
C ILE A 45 15.67 24.48 -41.17
N PRO A 46 16.27 23.87 -42.20
CA PRO A 46 17.50 23.11 -42.06
C PRO A 46 18.58 24.02 -41.44
N ASP A 47 19.41 23.47 -40.55
CA ASP A 47 20.49 24.17 -39.79
C ASP A 47 20.06 25.05 -38.60
N SER A 48 18.80 24.98 -38.17
CA SER A 48 18.34 25.67 -36.94
C SER A 48 19.04 25.20 -35.65
N PHE A 49 19.45 23.93 -35.60
CA PHE A 49 19.99 23.31 -34.39
C PHE A 49 21.34 22.64 -34.64
N PRO A 50 22.31 22.79 -33.71
CA PRO A 50 23.59 22.08 -33.79
C PRO A 50 23.39 20.58 -33.57
N TYR A 51 24.30 19.78 -34.15
CA TYR A 51 24.28 18.32 -33.97
C TYR A 51 24.65 17.96 -32.53
N TYR A 52 23.76 17.21 -31.85
CA TYR A 52 24.02 16.63 -30.53
C TYR A 52 24.42 15.16 -30.67
N GLY A 53 25.54 14.79 -30.05
CA GLY A 53 26.01 13.41 -30.05
C GLY A 53 25.12 12.49 -29.21
N ILE A 54 24.71 11.35 -29.78
CA ILE A 54 23.88 10.33 -29.12
C ILE A 54 24.56 9.78 -27.85
N ALA A 55 25.90 9.75 -27.83
CA ALA A 55 26.70 9.19 -26.73
C ALA A 55 26.36 9.77 -25.35
N THR A 56 26.14 11.09 -25.25
CA THR A 56 25.79 11.75 -23.98
C THR A 56 24.44 11.26 -23.45
N PHE A 57 23.44 11.12 -24.33
CA PHE A 57 22.13 10.61 -23.96
C PHE A 57 22.15 9.13 -23.61
N THR A 58 22.97 8.33 -24.29
CA THR A 58 23.15 6.90 -23.96
C THR A 58 23.76 6.72 -22.58
N LEU A 59 24.82 7.48 -22.26
CA LEU A 59 25.45 7.45 -20.93
C LEU A 59 24.46 7.87 -19.84
N LEU A 60 23.70 8.94 -20.06
CA LEU A 60 22.64 9.37 -19.15
C LEU A 60 21.55 8.32 -18.98
N GLY A 61 21.11 7.69 -20.08
CA GLY A 61 20.09 6.64 -20.07
C GLY A 61 20.52 5.41 -19.29
N ILE A 62 21.77 4.97 -19.45
CA ILE A 62 22.35 3.85 -18.68
C ILE A 62 22.39 4.20 -17.19
N ALA A 63 22.87 5.39 -16.84
CA ALA A 63 22.93 5.83 -15.45
C ALA A 63 21.52 5.87 -14.83
N LEU A 64 20.54 6.48 -15.49
CA LEU A 64 19.15 6.56 -15.03
C LEU A 64 18.53 5.16 -14.86
N SER A 65 18.76 4.25 -15.79
CA SER A 65 18.27 2.86 -15.72
C SER A 65 18.80 2.14 -14.49
N LEU A 66 20.09 2.26 -14.21
CA LEU A 66 20.73 1.65 -13.04
C LEU A 66 20.15 2.22 -11.73
N PHE A 67 20.05 3.55 -11.61
CA PHE A 67 19.45 4.18 -10.43
C PHE A 67 17.98 3.80 -10.22
N LEU A 68 17.21 3.70 -11.31
CA LEU A 68 15.83 3.26 -11.24
C LEU A 68 15.73 1.79 -10.77
N GLY A 69 16.65 0.92 -11.21
CA GLY A 69 16.76 -0.45 -10.74
C GLY A 69 16.96 -0.55 -9.23
N PHE A 70 17.93 0.20 -8.68
CA PHE A 70 18.17 0.23 -7.24
C PHE A 70 16.97 0.79 -6.46
N ARG A 71 16.36 1.88 -6.94
CA ARG A 71 15.17 2.48 -6.33
C ARG A 71 13.98 1.54 -6.32
N ASN A 72 13.75 0.82 -7.42
CA ASN A 72 12.67 -0.15 -7.54
C ASN A 72 12.89 -1.33 -6.60
N ASN A 73 14.12 -1.84 -6.49
CA ASN A 73 14.44 -2.92 -5.56
C ASN A 73 14.14 -2.51 -4.10
N ALA A 74 14.62 -1.34 -3.67
CA ALA A 74 14.36 -0.84 -2.31
C ALA A 74 12.86 -0.62 -2.05
N SER A 75 12.13 -0.05 -3.02
CA SER A 75 10.68 0.16 -2.91
C SER A 75 9.91 -1.16 -2.83
N TYR A 76 10.35 -2.16 -3.60
CA TYR A 76 9.77 -3.49 -3.58
C TYR A 76 10.00 -4.20 -2.25
N GLN A 77 11.23 -4.15 -1.71
CA GLN A 77 11.54 -4.74 -0.41
C GLN A 77 10.68 -4.12 0.70
N ARG A 78 10.53 -2.79 0.73
CA ARG A 78 9.67 -2.10 1.70
C ARG A 78 8.19 -2.52 1.58
N TRP A 79 7.70 -2.67 0.35
CA TRP A 79 6.33 -3.16 0.13
C TRP A 79 6.16 -4.60 0.60
N TRP A 80 7.13 -5.47 0.30
CA TRP A 80 7.13 -6.87 0.70
C TRP A 80 7.19 -7.03 2.21
N GLU A 81 8.06 -6.28 2.88
CA GLU A 81 8.19 -6.24 4.34
C GLU A 81 6.87 -5.87 5.01
N ALA A 82 6.20 -4.81 4.55
CA ALA A 82 4.89 -4.41 5.07
C ALA A 82 3.83 -5.53 4.94
N ARG A 83 3.84 -6.25 3.81
CA ARG A 83 2.95 -7.41 3.58
C ARG A 83 3.30 -8.57 4.51
N MET A 84 4.59 -8.82 4.74
CA MET A 84 5.05 -9.87 5.64
C MET A 84 4.66 -9.58 7.09
N LEU A 85 4.89 -8.37 7.58
CA LEU A 85 4.49 -7.93 8.93
C LEU A 85 2.98 -8.06 9.14
N TRP A 86 2.17 -7.67 8.16
CA TRP A 86 0.72 -7.84 8.26
C TRP A 86 0.28 -9.31 8.16
N GLY A 87 1.09 -10.17 7.54
CA GLY A 87 0.89 -11.62 7.55
C GLY A 87 1.17 -12.22 8.92
N GLN A 88 2.28 -11.80 9.53
CA GLN A 88 2.68 -12.18 10.88
C GLN A 88 1.65 -11.74 11.92
N LEU A 89 1.16 -10.49 11.85
CA LEU A 89 0.07 -10.00 12.72
C LEU A 89 -1.15 -10.93 12.73
N VAL A 90 -1.56 -11.40 11.55
CA VAL A 90 -2.71 -12.30 11.41
C VAL A 90 -2.41 -13.70 11.96
N TYR A 91 -1.17 -14.19 11.80
CA TYR A 91 -0.74 -15.46 12.38
C TYR A 91 -0.72 -15.39 13.91
N ASP A 92 -0.12 -14.35 14.47
CA ASP A 92 0.00 -14.13 15.91
C ASP A 92 -1.38 -13.95 16.55
N ALA A 93 -2.28 -13.19 15.91
CA ALA A 93 -3.66 -13.03 16.38
C ALA A 93 -4.41 -14.37 16.46
N ARG A 94 -4.22 -15.28 15.48
CA ARG A 94 -4.81 -16.62 15.50
C ARG A 94 -4.17 -17.52 16.55
N SER A 95 -2.86 -17.43 16.71
CA SER A 95 -2.13 -18.18 17.73
C SER A 95 -2.58 -17.77 19.13
N LEU A 96 -2.67 -16.47 19.40
CA LEU A 96 -3.19 -15.91 20.64
C LEU A 96 -4.62 -16.36 20.89
N THR A 97 -5.49 -16.26 19.89
CA THR A 97 -6.89 -16.72 20.03
C THR A 97 -6.98 -18.20 20.40
N ARG A 98 -6.15 -19.07 19.79
CA ARG A 98 -6.10 -20.49 20.18
C ARG A 98 -5.64 -20.66 21.63
N GLN A 99 -4.57 -19.97 22.04
CA GLN A 99 -4.06 -20.07 23.40
C GLN A 99 -5.11 -19.62 24.43
N VAL A 100 -5.81 -18.51 24.15
CA VAL A 100 -6.90 -18.00 24.98
C VAL A 100 -8.01 -19.04 25.14
N LEU A 101 -8.44 -19.66 24.03
CA LEU A 101 -9.51 -20.67 24.05
C LEU A 101 -9.06 -22.01 24.66
N SER A 102 -7.76 -22.32 24.66
CA SER A 102 -7.24 -23.59 25.19
C SER A 102 -6.81 -23.51 26.65
N PHE A 103 -6.38 -22.35 27.14
CA PHE A 103 -5.83 -22.21 28.49
C PHE A 103 -6.76 -21.54 29.50
N ILE A 104 -7.80 -20.83 29.05
CA ILE A 104 -8.80 -20.25 29.95
C ILE A 104 -9.98 -21.21 30.02
N ASP A 105 -10.32 -21.68 31.21
CA ASP A 105 -11.48 -22.55 31.42
C ASP A 105 -12.79 -21.83 31.02
N ASP A 106 -13.66 -22.53 30.29
CA ASP A 106 -14.97 -22.00 29.89
C ASP A 106 -16.10 -22.39 30.85
N ASP A 107 -15.82 -23.24 31.84
CA ASP A 107 -16.83 -23.80 32.76
C ASP A 107 -17.58 -22.73 33.56
N ASN A 108 -16.93 -21.60 33.82
CA ASN A 108 -17.50 -20.46 34.53
C ASN A 108 -17.80 -19.29 33.59
N GLU A 109 -18.88 -18.54 33.87
CA GLU A 109 -19.28 -17.35 33.10
C GLU A 109 -18.14 -16.32 32.96
N HIS A 110 -17.35 -16.15 34.03
CA HIS A 110 -16.19 -15.26 34.03
C HIS A 110 -15.09 -15.69 33.05
N GLY A 111 -14.86 -16.99 32.90
CA GLY A 111 -13.89 -17.54 31.95
C GLY A 111 -14.31 -17.29 30.50
N ARG A 112 -15.59 -17.50 30.19
CA ARG A 112 -16.19 -17.19 28.89
C ARG A 112 -16.12 -15.71 28.54
N GLU A 113 -16.42 -14.83 29.49
CA GLU A 113 -16.31 -13.38 29.30
C GLU A 113 -14.86 -12.95 29.04
N THR A 114 -13.91 -13.54 29.76
CA THR A 114 -12.47 -13.26 29.60
C THR A 114 -11.98 -13.70 28.21
N GLN A 115 -12.33 -14.92 27.78
CA GLN A 115 -12.01 -15.40 26.43
C GLN A 115 -12.56 -14.46 25.36
N ARG A 116 -13.84 -14.11 25.46
CA ARG A 116 -14.53 -13.23 24.51
C ARG A 116 -13.87 -11.84 24.46
N THR A 117 -13.52 -11.29 25.61
CA THR A 117 -12.85 -9.98 25.71
C THR A 117 -11.47 -9.99 25.07
N MET A 118 -10.63 -10.99 25.33
CA MET A 118 -9.30 -11.10 24.73
C MET A 118 -9.35 -11.24 23.20
N VAL A 119 -10.31 -12.02 22.69
CA VAL A 119 -10.51 -12.18 21.24
C VAL A 119 -10.95 -10.86 20.61
N TYR A 120 -11.93 -10.16 21.19
CA TYR A 120 -12.36 -8.87 20.64
C TYR A 120 -11.29 -7.78 20.73
N LEU A 121 -10.47 -7.75 21.79
CA LEU A 121 -9.33 -6.86 21.89
C LEU A 121 -8.30 -7.12 20.77
N THR A 122 -8.06 -8.38 20.43
CA THR A 122 -7.17 -8.76 19.33
C THR A 122 -7.70 -8.25 17.98
N ILE A 123 -9.02 -8.34 17.76
CA ILE A 123 -9.69 -7.80 16.56
C ILE A 123 -9.60 -6.26 16.55
N ALA A 124 -9.93 -5.62 17.67
CA ALA A 124 -9.87 -4.17 17.82
C ALA A 124 -8.46 -3.63 17.57
N PHE A 125 -7.41 -4.34 18.03
CA PHE A 125 -6.02 -3.99 17.75
C PHE A 125 -5.73 -4.00 16.25
N ALA A 126 -6.16 -5.02 15.50
CA ALA A 126 -5.97 -5.06 14.05
C ALA A 126 -6.66 -3.88 13.33
N HIS A 127 -7.87 -3.50 13.75
CA HIS A 127 -8.56 -2.31 13.25
C HIS A 127 -7.82 -1.02 13.62
N ALA A 128 -7.37 -0.88 14.86
CA ALA A 128 -6.61 0.28 15.33
C ALA A 128 -5.34 0.50 14.51
N VAL A 129 -4.55 -0.55 14.27
CA VAL A 129 -3.33 -0.46 13.44
C VAL A 129 -3.68 -0.06 12.00
N ARG A 130 -4.73 -0.65 11.41
CA ARG A 130 -5.20 -0.29 10.06
C ARG A 130 -5.54 1.20 9.96
N HIS A 131 -6.27 1.71 10.94
CA HIS A 131 -6.69 3.11 11.00
C HIS A 131 -5.52 4.07 11.24
N ARG A 132 -4.57 3.69 12.11
CA ARG A 132 -3.33 4.44 12.36
C ARG A 132 -2.48 4.57 11.10
N LEU A 133 -2.32 3.48 10.33
CA LEU A 133 -1.55 3.50 9.07
C LEU A 133 -2.24 4.29 7.96
N ARG A 134 -3.57 4.43 8.01
CA ARG A 134 -4.36 5.19 7.03
C ARG A 134 -4.66 6.63 7.44
N GLY A 135 -4.33 7.03 8.67
CA GLY A 135 -4.69 8.34 9.21
C GLY A 135 -6.22 8.56 9.29
N THR A 136 -6.98 7.49 9.57
CA THR A 136 -8.46 7.54 9.62
C THR A 136 -8.96 7.29 11.04
N PRO A 137 -10.13 7.84 11.43
CA PRO A 137 -10.66 7.64 12.78
C PRO A 137 -11.07 6.17 13.00
N PRO A 138 -10.70 5.54 14.13
CA PRO A 138 -10.92 4.11 14.34
C PRO A 138 -12.25 3.75 15.02
N TRP A 139 -12.93 4.72 15.61
CA TRP A 139 -14.01 4.50 16.58
C TRP A 139 -15.20 3.70 16.02
N ALA A 140 -15.58 3.96 14.77
CA ALA A 140 -16.70 3.26 14.12
C ALA A 140 -16.51 1.72 14.07
N ASP A 141 -15.27 1.25 13.96
CA ASP A 141 -14.96 -0.18 13.91
C ASP A 141 -14.65 -0.77 15.30
N ILE A 142 -14.17 0.04 16.24
CA ILE A 142 -13.72 -0.41 17.56
C ILE A 142 -14.86 -0.41 18.60
N ASP A 143 -15.73 0.61 18.58
CA ASP A 143 -16.78 0.78 19.59
C ASP A 143 -17.67 -0.46 19.74
N PRO A 144 -18.13 -1.13 18.65
CA PRO A 144 -18.95 -2.35 18.75
C PRO A 144 -18.21 -3.57 19.35
N LEU A 145 -16.86 -3.57 19.29
CA LEU A 145 -16.01 -4.65 19.79
C LEU A 145 -15.61 -4.44 21.24
N SER A 146 -15.72 -3.20 21.75
CA SER A 146 -15.32 -2.86 23.11
C SER A 146 -16.41 -3.23 24.11
N HIS A 147 -16.09 -4.09 25.09
CA HIS A 147 -16.93 -4.26 26.28
C HIS A 147 -16.97 -2.92 27.04
N PRO A 148 -18.09 -2.53 27.69
CA PRO A 148 -18.25 -1.25 28.39
C PRO A 148 -17.08 -0.84 29.32
N TYR A 149 -16.36 -1.80 29.89
CA TYR A 149 -15.23 -1.54 30.79
C TYR A 149 -13.95 -1.03 30.10
N ILE A 150 -13.74 -1.33 28.81
CA ILE A 150 -12.53 -0.94 28.06
C ILE A 150 -12.67 0.44 27.41
N MET A 151 -13.90 0.88 27.13
CA MET A 151 -14.21 2.20 26.58
C MET A 151 -13.64 3.34 27.45
N ILE A 152 -13.63 3.14 28.77
CA ILE A 152 -13.13 4.10 29.77
C ILE A 152 -11.62 4.36 29.62
N VAL A 153 -10.83 3.36 29.22
CA VAL A 153 -9.37 3.49 29.08
C VAL A 153 -9.01 4.23 27.79
N CYS A 154 -9.71 3.96 26.68
CA CYS A 154 -9.46 4.63 25.40
C CYS A 154 -10.01 6.07 25.33
N ILE A 155 -11.18 6.35 25.94
CA ILE A 155 -11.76 7.70 25.95
C ILE A 155 -10.90 8.68 26.79
N LYS A 156 -10.22 8.21 27.85
CA LYS A 156 -9.28 9.04 28.62
C LYS A 156 -7.98 9.34 27.88
N GLN A 157 -7.59 8.52 26.90
CA GLN A 157 -6.45 8.79 26.02
C GLN A 157 -6.91 9.42 24.71
N LYS A 158 -7.52 10.61 24.83
CA LYS A 158 -7.54 11.61 23.75
C LYS A 158 -6.09 12.08 23.52
N CYS A 159 -5.26 11.18 23.00
CA CYS A 159 -3.89 11.44 22.61
C CYS A 159 -3.95 12.32 21.36
N PRO A 160 -3.20 13.45 21.33
CA PRO A 160 -3.24 14.43 20.25
C PRO A 160 -2.98 13.83 18.86
#